data_AF-A0A2B4R511-F1
#
_entry.id   AF-A0A2B4R511-F1
#
_cell.length_a   1.000
_cell.length_b   1.000
_cell.length_c   1.000
_cell.angle_alpha   90.00
_cell.angle_beta   90.00
_cell.angle_gamma   90.00
#
_symmetry.space_group_name_H-M   'P 1'
#
loop_
_entity.id
_entity.type
_entity.pdbx_description
1 polymer ?
#
loop_
_entity_poly.entity_id
_entity_poly.type
_entity_poly.pdbx_seq_one_letter_code
_entity_poly.pdbx_strand_id
1 'polypeptide(L)'
;MQRQPSFTVTGWIKILDVTYPLTTFAVKKGNNCYYTPGRQGWVAGWETGHHYRANGLDVCMRDKNNRMVRSTISFDNGFQQLGHWVHYAVVFDRHQHKKAFVYINGQKQSNSLDISTVTGSIDNNSDLSFGRLYGWKTKGTLDEYRLYNKALDDFDVTEIYKDHLL
;
A
#
# COMPACT_ATOMS: atom_id res chain seq x y z
N MET A 1 -15.13 -21.43 -5.99
CA MET A 1 -13.92 -20.66 -5.62
C MET A 1 -14.34 -19.47 -4.79
N GLN A 2 -13.82 -19.32 -3.58
CA GLN A 2 -14.16 -18.18 -2.71
C GLN A 2 -13.53 -16.92 -3.30
N ARG A 3 -14.38 -15.95 -3.69
CA ARG A 3 -13.96 -14.64 -4.22
C ARG A 3 -13.10 -13.96 -3.15
N GLN A 4 -11.87 -13.61 -3.51
CA GLN A 4 -10.92 -13.03 -2.56
C GLN A 4 -11.13 -11.51 -2.45
N PRO A 5 -11.29 -10.95 -1.25
CA PRO A 5 -11.83 -9.60 -1.10
C PRO A 5 -10.90 -8.53 -1.68
N SER A 6 -11.49 -7.57 -2.40
CA SER A 6 -10.89 -6.24 -2.57
C SER A 6 -10.80 -5.55 -1.21
N PHE A 7 -9.79 -4.72 -1.02
CA PHE A 7 -9.57 -4.02 0.26
C PHE A 7 -8.84 -2.70 0.03
N THR A 8 -8.85 -1.83 1.05
CA THR A 8 -8.16 -0.54 1.00
C THR A 8 -7.47 -0.29 2.33
N VAL A 9 -6.20 0.12 2.30
CA VAL A 9 -5.51 0.69 3.46
C VAL A 9 -5.39 2.19 3.27
N THR A 10 -5.68 2.95 4.31
CA THR A 10 -5.55 4.41 4.30
C THR A 10 -4.92 4.91 5.59
N GLY A 11 -4.37 6.11 5.57
CA GLY A 11 -3.86 6.80 6.75
C GLY A 11 -3.25 8.16 6.44
N TRP A 12 -3.19 9.00 7.46
CA TRP A 12 -2.48 10.26 7.43
C TRP A 12 -1.06 10.08 7.94
N ILE A 13 -0.11 10.71 7.26
CA ILE A 13 1.29 10.62 7.63
C ILE A 13 2.00 11.94 7.40
N LYS A 14 2.77 12.38 8.39
CA LYS A 14 3.73 13.47 8.24
C LYS A 14 5.13 12.89 8.24
N ILE A 15 5.72 12.77 7.07
CA ILE A 15 7.04 12.17 6.88
C ILE A 15 8.10 13.24 7.12
N LEU A 16 9.05 12.97 8.00
CA LEU A 16 10.09 13.92 8.39
C LEU A 16 11.43 13.64 7.71
N ASP A 17 11.65 12.42 7.24
CA ASP A 17 12.95 11.97 6.74
C ASP A 17 12.77 10.70 5.89
N VAL A 18 13.52 10.64 4.79
CA VAL A 18 13.52 9.55 3.80
C VAL A 18 14.94 9.04 3.49
N THR A 19 15.95 9.47 4.26
CA THR A 19 17.30 8.94 4.15
C THR A 19 17.30 7.45 4.47
N TYR A 20 17.88 6.64 3.58
CA TYR A 20 17.94 5.18 3.75
C TYR A 20 18.41 4.80 5.17
N PRO A 21 17.73 3.87 5.87
CA PRO A 21 16.66 2.98 5.41
C PRO A 21 15.24 3.51 5.68
N LEU A 22 15.01 4.82 5.72
CA LEU A 22 13.67 5.37 5.94
C LEU A 22 12.81 5.31 4.67
N THR A 23 11.49 5.27 4.86
CA THR A 23 10.50 5.17 3.78
C THR A 23 9.24 5.99 4.08
N THR A 24 8.25 5.95 3.20
CA THR A 24 7.00 6.71 3.24
C THR A 24 5.86 5.89 3.86
N PHE A 25 4.83 5.52 3.09
CA PHE A 25 3.63 4.84 3.59
C PHE A 25 3.86 3.33 3.74
N ALA A 26 4.60 2.95 4.77
CA ALA A 26 4.94 1.56 5.07
C ALA A 26 3.78 0.85 5.76
N VAL A 27 3.16 -0.12 5.08
CA VAL A 27 2.18 -1.02 5.69
C VAL A 27 2.44 -2.45 5.25
N LYS A 28 2.33 -3.39 6.18
CA LYS A 28 2.60 -4.81 5.93
C LYS A 28 1.55 -5.71 6.56
N LYS A 29 0.98 -6.59 5.74
CA LYS A 29 0.21 -7.76 6.18
C LYS A 29 0.68 -8.98 5.39
N GLY A 30 1.76 -9.60 5.86
CA GLY A 30 2.44 -10.68 5.17
C GLY A 30 3.92 -10.68 5.49
N ASN A 31 4.71 -11.40 4.70
CA ASN A 31 6.15 -11.42 4.88
C ASN A 31 6.92 -11.71 3.58
N ASN A 32 8.03 -11.02 3.38
CA ASN A 32 8.97 -11.13 2.28
C ASN A 32 8.28 -11.23 0.90
N CYS A 33 7.25 -10.43 0.66
CA CYS A 33 6.54 -10.40 -0.61
C CYS A 33 7.46 -10.11 -1.81
N TYR A 34 8.59 -9.42 -1.60
CA TYR A 34 9.62 -9.12 -2.59
C TYR A 34 10.63 -10.25 -2.86
N TYR A 35 10.61 -11.34 -2.09
CA TYR A 35 11.51 -12.47 -2.35
C TYR A 35 11.22 -13.09 -3.70
N THR A 36 12.26 -13.33 -4.48
CA THR A 36 12.16 -14.04 -5.75
C THR A 36 11.47 -15.40 -5.56
N PRO A 37 10.69 -15.88 -6.56
CA PRO A 37 10.12 -17.21 -6.52
C PRO A 37 11.19 -18.28 -6.22
N GLY A 38 10.87 -19.24 -5.35
CA GLY A 38 11.80 -20.28 -4.91
C GLY A 38 12.56 -19.98 -3.63
N ARG A 39 12.73 -18.72 -3.24
CA ARG A 39 13.29 -18.37 -1.92
C ARG A 39 12.26 -18.65 -0.83
N GLN A 40 12.64 -19.37 0.22
CA GLN A 40 11.77 -19.70 1.37
C GLN A 40 11.59 -18.51 2.33
N GLY A 41 10.64 -18.63 3.28
CA GLY A 41 10.43 -17.64 4.35
C GLY A 41 9.52 -16.45 4.00
N TRP A 42 8.77 -16.55 2.89
CA TRP A 42 7.68 -15.62 2.58
C TRP A 42 6.37 -16.11 3.18
N VAL A 43 5.46 -15.16 3.40
CA VAL A 43 4.07 -15.38 3.81
C VAL A 43 3.18 -14.60 2.84
N ALA A 44 2.16 -15.25 2.29
CA ALA A 44 1.18 -14.60 1.41
C ALA A 44 0.60 -13.35 2.05
N GLY A 45 0.31 -12.33 1.25
CA GLY A 45 -0.09 -11.03 1.76
C GLY A 45 0.21 -9.88 0.81
N TRP A 46 0.33 -8.70 1.39
CA TRP A 46 0.57 -7.45 0.68
C TRP A 46 1.39 -6.47 1.53
N GLU A 47 2.15 -5.62 0.85
CA GLU A 47 3.09 -4.69 1.47
C GLU A 47 3.18 -3.42 0.63
N THR A 48 3.27 -2.27 1.29
CA THR A 48 3.44 -0.94 0.66
C THR A 48 4.65 -0.24 1.25
N GLY A 49 5.31 0.64 0.50
CA GLY A 49 6.40 1.48 0.99
C GLY A 49 7.76 0.78 1.11
N HIS A 50 8.03 -0.23 0.26
CA HIS A 50 9.38 -0.82 0.19
C HIS A 50 10.38 0.18 -0.38
N HIS A 51 11.35 0.62 0.43
CA HIS A 51 12.28 1.71 0.10
C HIS A 51 11.58 3.04 -0.21
N TYR A 52 12.33 4.13 -0.09
CA TYR A 52 11.87 5.43 -0.57
C TYR A 52 11.90 5.50 -2.11
N ARG A 53 10.80 5.99 -2.69
CA ARG A 53 10.70 6.38 -4.10
C ARG A 53 10.26 7.83 -4.17
N ALA A 54 11.11 8.70 -4.72
CA ALA A 54 10.79 10.11 -4.89
C ALA A 54 9.63 10.36 -5.87
N ASN A 55 9.26 9.37 -6.68
CA ASN A 55 8.22 9.48 -7.69
C ASN A 55 7.04 8.51 -7.49
N GLY A 56 6.91 7.84 -6.33
CA GLY A 56 5.82 6.88 -6.17
C GLY A 56 5.82 6.09 -4.87
N LEU A 57 5.05 5.00 -4.86
CA LEU A 57 4.96 4.05 -3.77
C LEU A 57 5.22 2.63 -4.28
N ASP A 58 6.22 1.96 -3.71
CA ASP A 58 6.43 0.54 -3.97
C ASP A 58 5.29 -0.27 -3.33
N VAL A 59 4.60 -1.07 -4.14
CA VAL A 59 3.47 -1.91 -3.73
C VAL A 59 3.71 -3.33 -4.22
N CYS A 60 3.43 -4.31 -3.37
CA CYS A 60 3.43 -5.70 -3.76
C CYS A 60 2.26 -6.49 -3.17
N MET A 61 1.94 -7.59 -3.85
CA MET A 61 0.99 -8.58 -3.39
C MET A 61 1.44 -9.96 -3.83
N ARG A 62 1.28 -10.97 -2.96
CA ARG A 62 1.65 -12.37 -3.21
C ARG A 62 0.62 -13.31 -2.60
N ASP A 63 0.15 -14.28 -3.37
CA ASP A 63 -0.80 -15.28 -2.87
C ASP A 63 -0.14 -16.57 -2.37
N LYS A 64 -0.94 -17.44 -1.75
CA LYS A 64 -0.52 -18.75 -1.24
C LYS A 64 0.01 -19.70 -2.32
N ASN A 65 -0.30 -19.46 -3.58
CA ASN A 65 0.22 -20.23 -4.71
C ASN A 65 1.49 -19.61 -5.30
N ASN A 66 2.11 -18.69 -4.56
CA ASN A 66 3.35 -18.04 -4.92
C ASN A 66 3.27 -17.14 -6.18
N ARG A 67 2.06 -16.75 -6.60
CA ARG A 67 1.88 -15.75 -7.67
C ARG A 67 2.04 -14.38 -7.05
N MET A 68 2.92 -13.57 -7.63
CA MET A 68 3.28 -12.28 -7.06
C MET A 68 3.31 -11.19 -8.13
N VAL A 69 3.01 -9.98 -7.66
CA VAL A 69 3.17 -8.73 -8.41
C VAL A 69 3.86 -7.73 -7.50
N ARG A 70 4.75 -6.94 -8.06
CA ARG A 70 5.42 -5.83 -7.38
C ARG A 70 5.81 -4.77 -8.39
N SER A 71 5.55 -3.51 -8.07
CA SER A 71 6.02 -2.36 -8.84
C SER A 71 5.98 -1.11 -7.99
N THR A 72 6.58 -0.03 -8.48
CA THR A 72 6.27 1.32 -8.02
C THR A 72 4.98 1.78 -8.71
N ILE A 73 4.01 2.25 -7.94
CA ILE A 73 2.89 3.06 -8.44
C ILE A 73 3.34 4.50 -8.43
N SER A 74 3.53 5.10 -9.60
CA SER A 74 4.04 6.47 -9.73
C SER A 74 2.99 7.51 -9.31
N PHE A 75 3.44 8.59 -8.69
CA PHE A 75 2.61 9.75 -8.39
C PHE A 75 2.71 10.75 -9.54
N ASP A 76 1.59 11.36 -9.90
CA ASP A 76 1.48 12.25 -11.07
C ASP A 76 2.40 13.47 -10.94
N ASN A 77 2.62 13.95 -9.71
CA ASN A 77 3.46 15.10 -9.39
C ASN A 77 4.72 14.73 -8.57
N GLY A 78 5.06 13.44 -8.48
CA GLY A 78 6.11 12.95 -7.59
C GLY A 78 5.81 13.16 -6.10
N PHE A 79 6.80 12.88 -5.24
CA PHE A 79 6.72 13.06 -3.80
C PHE A 79 7.51 14.31 -3.39
N GLN A 80 6.80 15.35 -2.94
CA GLN A 80 7.40 16.62 -2.50
C GLN A 80 6.90 17.05 -1.11
N GLN A 81 6.57 16.11 -0.22
CA GLN A 81 5.77 16.41 0.98
C GLN A 81 6.48 16.12 2.32
N LEU A 82 7.80 16.28 2.38
CA LEU A 82 8.50 16.24 3.68
C LEU A 82 8.01 17.36 4.59
N GLY A 83 7.74 17.04 5.85
CA GLY A 83 7.25 18.00 6.86
C GLY A 83 5.75 18.31 6.80
N HIS A 84 5.03 17.83 5.79
CA HIS A 84 3.59 18.07 5.62
C HIS A 84 2.77 16.81 5.88
N TRP A 85 1.53 16.99 6.35
CA TRP A 85 0.56 15.89 6.45
C TRP A 85 0.10 15.47 5.06
N VAL A 86 0.12 14.17 4.80
CA VAL A 86 -0.31 13.56 3.54
C VAL A 86 -1.28 12.44 3.85
N HIS A 87 -2.43 12.45 3.18
CA HIS A 87 -3.35 11.33 3.21
C HIS A 87 -3.00 10.35 2.09
N TYR A 88 -2.71 9.10 2.45
CA TYR A 88 -2.51 8.01 1.53
C TYR A 88 -3.72 7.08 1.58
N ALA A 89 -4.27 6.69 0.43
CA ALA A 89 -5.14 5.53 0.33
C ALA A 89 -4.64 4.59 -0.77
N VAL A 90 -4.35 3.34 -0.43
CA VAL A 90 -3.93 2.29 -1.37
C VAL A 90 -5.08 1.29 -1.50
N VAL A 91 -5.70 1.29 -2.68
CA VAL A 91 -6.85 0.43 -3.01
C VAL A 91 -6.34 -0.78 -3.77
N PHE A 92 -6.71 -1.97 -3.32
CA PHE A 92 -6.49 -3.24 -4.02
C PHE A 92 -7.83 -3.74 -4.54
N ASP A 93 -8.19 -3.36 -5.76
CA ASP A 93 -9.38 -3.86 -6.43
C ASP A 93 -9.09 -5.17 -7.15
N ARG A 94 -9.45 -6.28 -6.51
CA ARG A 94 -9.26 -7.65 -7.00
C ARG A 94 -10.41 -8.17 -7.84
N HIS A 95 -11.44 -7.35 -8.08
CA HIS A 95 -12.69 -7.79 -8.68
C HIS A 95 -13.04 -7.07 -9.96
N GLN A 96 -13.22 -5.75 -9.91
CA GLN A 96 -13.78 -4.99 -11.03
C GLN A 96 -12.70 -4.70 -12.06
N HIS A 97 -11.57 -4.14 -11.62
CA HIS A 97 -10.48 -3.72 -12.49
C HIS A 97 -9.24 -4.60 -12.37
N LYS A 98 -9.11 -5.42 -11.31
CA LYS A 98 -7.92 -6.23 -11.03
C LYS A 98 -6.64 -5.38 -10.98
N LYS A 99 -6.74 -4.23 -10.30
CA LYS A 99 -5.66 -3.24 -10.17
C LYS A 99 -5.47 -2.83 -8.72
N ALA A 100 -4.23 -2.51 -8.36
CA ALA A 100 -3.94 -1.68 -7.20
C ALA A 100 -3.63 -0.24 -7.64
N PHE A 101 -4.16 0.74 -6.94
CA PHE A 101 -3.97 2.18 -7.23
C PHE A 101 -3.91 2.98 -5.94
N VAL A 102 -3.38 4.20 -6.04
CA VAL A 102 -3.12 5.07 -4.89
C VAL A 102 -3.87 6.39 -5.06
N TYR A 103 -4.36 6.93 -3.95
CA TYR A 103 -4.78 8.32 -3.81
C TYR A 103 -3.82 9.04 -2.90
N ILE A 104 -3.49 10.28 -3.26
CA ILE A 104 -2.70 11.20 -2.45
C ILE A 104 -3.56 12.43 -2.21
N ASN A 105 -3.84 12.77 -0.95
CA ASN A 105 -4.66 13.91 -0.56
C ASN A 105 -6.03 13.92 -1.27
N GLY A 106 -6.67 12.75 -1.32
CA GLY A 106 -7.97 12.55 -1.97
C GLY A 106 -7.92 12.42 -3.51
N GLN A 107 -6.78 12.68 -4.14
CA GLN A 107 -6.64 12.66 -5.60
C GLN A 107 -6.08 11.31 -6.08
N LYS A 108 -6.82 10.63 -6.95
CA LYS A 108 -6.40 9.37 -7.58
C LYS A 108 -5.19 9.61 -8.48
N GLN A 109 -4.15 8.81 -8.32
CA GLN A 109 -2.99 8.85 -9.22
C GLN A 109 -3.29 8.09 -10.51
N SER A 110 -2.76 8.57 -11.65
CA SER A 110 -3.03 7.97 -12.96
C SER A 110 -2.42 6.58 -13.13
N ASN A 111 -1.30 6.31 -12.47
CA ASN A 111 -0.62 5.02 -12.52
C ASN A 111 -1.32 3.98 -11.64
N SER A 112 -1.23 2.71 -12.05
CA SER A 112 -1.76 1.58 -11.30
C SER A 112 -0.92 0.33 -11.53
N LEU A 113 -0.96 -0.59 -10.57
CA LEU A 113 -0.35 -1.91 -10.66
C LEU A 113 -1.39 -2.93 -11.11
N ASP A 114 -1.12 -3.66 -12.19
CA ASP A 114 -1.91 -4.84 -12.57
C ASP A 114 -1.69 -5.95 -11.53
N ILE A 115 -2.78 -6.43 -10.95
CA ILE A 115 -2.78 -7.50 -9.95
C ILE A 115 -3.56 -8.74 -10.40
N SER A 116 -3.90 -8.83 -11.69
CA SER A 116 -4.74 -9.87 -12.28
C SER A 116 -4.18 -11.29 -12.17
N THR A 117 -2.86 -11.43 -12.02
CA THR A 117 -2.18 -12.73 -11.87
C THR A 117 -2.27 -13.29 -10.45
N VAL A 118 -2.46 -12.43 -9.44
CA VAL A 118 -2.59 -12.83 -8.03
C VAL A 118 -4.04 -13.17 -7.72
N THR A 119 -4.44 -14.37 -8.15
CA THR A 119 -5.83 -14.82 -8.07
C THR A 119 -6.16 -15.64 -6.81
N GLY A 120 -5.15 -16.05 -6.04
CA GLY A 120 -5.30 -16.91 -4.87
C GLY A 120 -5.53 -16.15 -3.57
N SER A 121 -5.67 -16.90 -2.47
CA SER A 121 -5.79 -16.29 -1.14
C SER A 121 -4.50 -15.58 -0.74
N ILE A 122 -4.66 -14.38 -0.20
CA ILE A 122 -3.60 -13.57 0.41
C ILE A 122 -3.73 -13.57 1.94
N ASP A 123 -4.68 -14.34 2.48
CA ASP A 123 -4.95 -14.42 3.91
C ASP A 123 -3.76 -15.06 4.62
N ASN A 124 -3.46 -14.53 5.79
CA ASN A 124 -2.33 -14.96 6.60
C ASN A 124 -2.56 -14.59 8.07
N ASN A 125 -1.78 -15.21 8.95
CA ASN A 125 -1.80 -14.95 10.39
C ASN A 125 -0.69 -13.99 10.83
N SER A 126 0.00 -13.30 9.91
CA SER A 126 0.98 -12.29 10.28
C SER A 126 0.30 -11.05 10.86
N ASP A 127 0.97 -10.35 11.77
CA ASP A 127 0.46 -9.08 12.28
C ASP A 127 0.34 -8.03 11.16
N LEU A 128 -0.64 -7.14 11.31
CA LEU A 128 -0.71 -5.91 10.53
C LEU A 128 0.25 -4.90 11.15
N SER A 129 1.26 -4.47 10.38
CA SER A 129 2.28 -3.52 10.84
C SER A 129 2.17 -2.21 10.07
N PHE A 130 2.17 -1.10 10.79
CA PHE A 130 2.21 0.25 10.25
C PHE A 130 3.57 0.90 10.54
N GLY A 131 4.13 1.62 9.58
CA GLY A 131 5.38 2.36 9.71
C GLY A 131 6.66 1.51 9.75
N ARG A 132 6.61 0.20 9.51
CA ARG A 132 7.80 -0.69 9.57
C ARG A 132 7.77 -1.86 8.59
N LEU A 133 8.91 -2.13 7.94
CA LEU A 133 9.17 -3.21 6.96
C LEU A 133 10.63 -3.67 7.05
N TYR A 134 10.97 -4.91 7.43
CA TYR A 134 12.31 -5.54 7.27
C TYR A 134 13.57 -4.68 7.55
N GLY A 135 13.50 -3.72 8.47
CA GLY A 135 14.60 -2.77 8.74
C GLY A 135 14.38 -1.36 8.17
N TRP A 136 13.51 -1.21 7.17
CA TRP A 136 12.90 0.06 6.82
C TRP A 136 11.83 0.47 7.82
N LYS A 137 11.70 1.78 7.99
CA LYS A 137 10.66 2.38 8.83
C LYS A 137 10.27 3.76 8.33
N THR A 138 9.06 4.17 8.60
CA THR A 138 8.65 5.56 8.43
C THR A 138 9.15 6.36 9.62
N LYS A 139 9.85 7.47 9.35
CA LYS A 139 10.17 8.47 10.37
C LYS A 139 9.21 9.65 10.22
N GLY A 140 8.32 9.79 11.20
CA GLY A 140 7.25 10.77 11.13
C GLY A 140 6.17 10.55 12.18
N THR A 141 5.06 11.27 12.04
CA THR A 141 3.83 11.04 12.81
C THR A 141 2.79 10.37 11.92
N LEU A 142 2.05 9.44 12.49
CA LEU A 142 0.99 8.68 11.84
C LEU A 142 -0.32 9.04 12.52
N ASP A 143 -1.39 9.14 11.75
CA ASP A 143 -2.72 9.37 12.28
C ASP A 143 -3.76 8.60 11.46
N GLU A 144 -4.82 8.14 12.12
CA GLU A 144 -6.05 7.74 11.45
C GLU A 144 -5.91 6.62 10.40
N TYR A 145 -5.00 5.67 10.66
CA TYR A 145 -4.81 4.49 9.82
C TYR A 145 -6.01 3.56 9.89
N ARG A 146 -6.53 3.16 8.71
CA ARG A 146 -7.71 2.29 8.59
C ARG A 146 -7.49 1.23 7.52
N LEU A 147 -8.08 0.06 7.74
CA LEU A 147 -8.16 -1.03 6.77
C LEU A 147 -9.63 -1.35 6.50
N TYR A 148 -10.05 -1.18 5.25
CA TYR A 148 -11.39 -1.48 4.78
C TYR A 148 -11.41 -2.81 4.03
N ASN A 149 -12.45 -3.60 4.24
CA ASN A 149 -12.72 -4.85 3.50
C ASN A 149 -13.41 -4.62 2.15
N LYS A 150 -13.27 -3.41 1.57
CA LYS A 150 -13.76 -3.04 0.24
C LYS A 150 -12.71 -2.24 -0.52
N ALA A 151 -12.79 -2.28 -1.85
CA ALA A 151 -12.14 -1.26 -2.67
C ALA A 151 -12.95 0.04 -2.50
N LEU A 152 -12.32 1.07 -1.93
CA LEU A 152 -12.92 2.40 -1.87
C LEU A 152 -12.90 3.04 -3.26
N ASP A 153 -13.94 3.78 -3.58
CA ASP A 153 -14.02 4.59 -4.80
C ASP A 153 -13.57 6.04 -4.57
N ASP A 154 -13.65 6.86 -5.63
CA ASP A 154 -13.24 8.26 -5.59
C ASP A 154 -14.05 9.08 -4.56
N PHE A 155 -15.33 8.75 -4.38
CA PHE A 155 -16.20 9.44 -3.43
C PHE A 155 -15.82 9.07 -1.99
N ASP A 156 -15.71 7.77 -1.68
CA ASP A 156 -15.30 7.26 -0.38
C ASP A 156 -13.98 7.90 0.09
N VAL A 157 -12.96 7.91 -0.77
CA VAL A 157 -11.62 8.43 -0.42
C VAL A 157 -11.63 9.96 -0.26
N THR A 158 -12.40 10.66 -1.09
CA THR A 158 -12.53 12.12 -0.99
C THR A 158 -13.18 12.54 0.33
N GLU A 159 -14.23 11.83 0.76
CA GLU A 159 -14.90 12.13 2.03
C GLU A 159 -14.00 11.83 3.23
N ILE A 160 -13.29 10.69 3.23
CA ILE A 160 -12.29 10.40 4.28
C ILE A 160 -11.20 11.48 4.33
N TYR A 161 -10.74 11.98 3.18
CA TYR A 161 -9.75 13.05 3.15
C TYR A 161 -10.29 14.36 3.72
N LYS A 162 -11.52 14.75 3.39
CA LYS A 162 -12.12 16.01 3.88
C LYS A 162 -12.48 15.98 5.36
N ASP A 163 -12.94 14.85 5.88
CA ASP A 163 -13.32 14.67 7.28
C ASP A 163 -12.18 15.05 8.24
N HIS A 164 -10.92 14.89 7.81
CA HIS A 164 -9.72 15.18 8.60
C HIS A 164 -9.07 16.54 8.28
N LEU A 165 -9.71 17.37 7.44
CA LEU A 165 -9.28 18.75 7.19
C LEU A 165 -10.08 19.79 7.99
N LEU A 166 -11.14 19.36 8.68
CA LEU A 166 -12.01 20.19 9.52
C LEU A 166 -11.53 20.17 10.97
#